data_AF-A0A352EUA5-F1
#
_entry.id   AF-A0A352EUA5-F1
#
_cell.length_a   1.000
_cell.length_b   1.000
_cell.length_c   1.000
_cell.angle_alpha   90.00
_cell.angle_beta   90.00
_cell.angle_gamma   90.00
#
_symmetry.space_group_name_H-M   'P 1'
#
loop_
_entity.id
_entity.type
_entity.pdbx_description
1 polymer ?
#
loop_
_entity_poly.entity_id
_entity_poly.type
_entity_poly.pdbx_seq_one_letter_code
_entity_poly.pdbx_strand_id
1 'polypeptide(L)'
;MDNLTHSLVGLAAAKAGLEKLSPGATGLCVLAANSPDADIVTLVGGRWTYLQNHRGITHSILGTIVLAVALPLFFHGCAWLIARLRKRKPATRLRGLMIASILVTATHPLLDWTNNYGVRFLLPWNSRWFYGDLVFIMDPVFWLVLGGAVFLVARRTRLQTFIWLVMAAIPTFLVFFGPASRGGLANALPLRIIWITALVGLVVLYTREMGLRWGAKIPRVALMIMVLYVAGLFAVHALALRRLSAVATELAKTANEHPVAMAAMPTLANPLRWICIVETETSAYRFDLALSDGESKPAHLVRYQKPTAFSSPVVTRAEADYRAQVFLGFARFPVLQIADPNCTTQTLVQFADLRYTEPGSTGTFTLEVPVECGLANETVK
;
A
#
# COMPACT_ATOMS: atom_id res chain seq x y z
N MET A 1 2.29 1.47 -1.16
CA MET A 1 2.70 0.93 -2.46
C MET A 1 3.83 -0.04 -2.24
N ASP A 2 4.09 -0.91 -3.21
CA ASP A 2 5.26 -1.78 -3.18
C ASP A 2 6.57 -0.99 -3.42
N ASN A 3 7.69 -1.53 -2.93
CA ASN A 3 9.01 -0.90 -3.04
C ASN A 3 9.54 -0.78 -4.47
N LEU A 4 9.04 -1.59 -5.42
CA LEU A 4 9.39 -1.42 -6.83
C LEU A 4 8.76 -0.14 -7.37
N THR A 5 7.48 0.13 -7.06
CA THR A 5 6.81 1.38 -7.41
C THR A 5 7.55 2.60 -6.85
N HIS A 6 7.91 2.58 -5.57
CA HIS A 6 8.67 3.68 -4.94
C HIS A 6 10.02 3.90 -5.61
N SER A 7 10.75 2.82 -5.89
CA SER A 7 12.03 2.88 -6.61
C SER A 7 11.87 3.46 -8.02
N LEU A 8 10.80 3.11 -8.73
CA LEU A 8 10.50 3.64 -10.06
C LEU A 8 10.14 5.13 -10.02
N VAL A 9 9.41 5.59 -9.00
CA VAL A 9 9.14 7.02 -8.77
C VAL A 9 10.45 7.77 -8.52
N GLY A 10 11.32 7.25 -7.66
CA GLY A 10 12.63 7.83 -7.39
C GLY A 10 13.52 7.90 -8.65
N LEU A 11 13.58 6.82 -9.43
CA LEU A 11 14.31 6.79 -10.71
C LEU A 11 13.71 7.75 -11.74
N ALA A 12 12.40 7.81 -11.88
CA ALA A 12 11.72 8.71 -12.80
C ALA A 12 11.96 10.17 -12.41
N ALA A 13 11.88 10.52 -11.12
CA ALA A 13 12.19 11.86 -10.62
C ALA A 13 13.66 12.24 -10.88
N ALA A 14 14.59 11.32 -10.66
CA ALA A 14 15.99 11.50 -11.02
C ALA A 14 16.17 11.82 -12.52
N LYS A 15 15.59 10.97 -13.40
CA LYS A 15 15.69 11.12 -14.85
C LYS A 15 14.88 12.29 -15.42
N ALA A 16 13.88 12.78 -14.71
CA ALA A 16 13.15 14.00 -15.06
C ALA A 16 14.00 15.27 -14.88
N GLY A 17 15.05 15.23 -14.06
CA GLY A 17 16.01 16.32 -13.93
C GLY A 17 16.73 16.41 -12.59
N LEU A 18 16.26 15.73 -11.54
CA LEU A 18 16.88 15.82 -10.21
C LEU A 18 18.33 15.29 -10.20
N GLU A 19 18.67 14.37 -11.11
CA GLU A 19 20.03 13.86 -11.22
C GLU A 19 21.07 14.93 -11.59
N LYS A 20 20.62 16.05 -12.17
CA LYS A 20 21.49 17.18 -12.55
C LYS A 20 21.88 18.05 -11.36
N LEU A 21 21.18 17.94 -10.22
CA LEU A 21 21.41 18.78 -9.04
C LEU A 21 22.72 18.42 -8.32
N SER A 22 23.11 17.14 -8.35
CA SER A 22 24.36 16.67 -7.77
C SER A 22 24.78 15.34 -8.40
N PRO A 23 26.09 15.10 -8.60
CA PRO A 23 26.60 13.74 -8.77
C PRO A 23 26.07 12.82 -7.66
N GLY A 24 25.67 11.60 -8.02
CA GLY A 24 25.07 10.62 -7.10
C GLY A 24 23.57 10.82 -6.81
N ALA A 25 22.94 11.90 -7.28
CA ALA A 25 21.54 12.17 -7.00
C ALA A 25 20.58 11.08 -7.52
N THR A 26 20.90 10.38 -8.61
CA THR A 26 20.09 9.24 -9.07
C THR A 26 19.99 8.14 -8.01
N GLY A 27 21.11 7.74 -7.41
CA GLY A 27 21.13 6.73 -6.35
C GLY A 27 20.44 7.24 -5.08
N LEU A 28 20.68 8.49 -4.72
CA LEU A 28 19.99 9.12 -3.59
C LEU A 28 18.47 9.16 -3.79
N CYS A 29 17.95 9.45 -4.98
CA CYS A 29 16.51 9.46 -5.22
C CYS A 29 15.87 8.09 -4.98
N VAL A 30 16.54 6.99 -5.37
CA VAL A 30 16.03 5.64 -5.09
C VAL A 30 16.02 5.35 -3.60
N LEU A 31 17.10 5.70 -2.89
CA LEU A 31 17.18 5.52 -1.44
C LEU A 31 16.15 6.39 -0.70
N ALA A 32 16.01 7.65 -1.10
CA ALA A 32 15.06 8.60 -0.53
C ALA A 32 13.63 8.10 -0.70
N ALA A 33 13.28 7.62 -1.90
CA ALA A 33 11.97 7.09 -2.21
C ALA A 33 11.60 5.85 -1.38
N ASN A 34 12.57 5.10 -0.85
CA ASN A 34 12.31 3.92 -0.01
C ASN A 34 12.65 4.16 1.47
N SER A 35 13.16 5.34 1.84
CA SER A 35 13.65 5.57 3.20
C SER A 35 12.58 5.47 4.30
N PRO A 36 11.29 5.80 4.07
CA PRO A 36 10.26 5.57 5.09
C PRO A 36 10.06 4.08 5.45
N ASP A 37 10.28 3.18 4.50
CA ASP A 37 10.24 1.72 4.69
C ASP A 37 11.52 1.16 5.34
N ALA A 38 12.44 2.03 5.80
CA ALA A 38 13.51 1.61 6.71
C ALA A 38 12.98 1.09 8.06
N ASP A 39 11.68 1.28 8.34
CA ASP A 39 11.00 0.64 9.47
C ASP A 39 11.01 -0.89 9.42
N ILE A 40 11.35 -1.51 8.27
CA ILE A 40 11.61 -2.95 8.15
C ILE A 40 12.67 -3.46 9.13
N VAL A 41 13.58 -2.60 9.60
CA VAL A 41 14.56 -2.95 10.65
C VAL A 41 13.87 -3.42 11.94
N THR A 42 12.65 -2.94 12.22
CA THR A 42 11.87 -3.36 13.39
C THR A 42 11.40 -4.82 13.33
N LEU A 43 11.51 -5.47 12.16
CA LEU A 43 11.25 -6.91 11.99
C LEU A 43 12.20 -7.78 12.82
N VAL A 44 13.39 -7.28 13.19
CA VAL A 44 14.31 -7.98 14.12
C VAL A 44 13.64 -8.24 15.47
N GLY A 45 12.70 -7.38 15.90
CA GLY A 45 11.87 -7.58 17.08
C GLY A 45 10.66 -8.50 16.87
N GLY A 46 10.55 -9.17 15.72
CA GLY A 46 9.44 -10.05 15.35
C GLY A 46 8.29 -9.35 14.60
N ARG A 47 7.36 -10.15 14.08
CA ARG A 47 6.26 -9.68 13.20
C ARG A 47 5.35 -8.62 13.85
N TRP A 48 5.10 -8.74 15.16
CA TRP A 48 4.20 -7.84 15.89
C TRP A 48 4.85 -6.48 16.13
N THR A 49 6.14 -6.48 16.48
CA THR A 49 6.94 -5.26 16.58
C THR A 49 7.01 -4.54 15.24
N TYR A 50 7.18 -5.29 14.14
CA TYR A 50 7.08 -4.72 12.79
C TYR A 50 5.70 -4.13 12.54
N LEU A 51 4.61 -4.88 12.74
CA LEU A 51 3.25 -4.38 12.50
C LEU A 51 2.93 -3.10 13.31
N GLN A 52 3.39 -3.03 14.56
CA GLN A 52 3.19 -1.86 15.43
C GLN A 52 3.90 -0.61 14.91
N ASN A 53 5.12 -0.77 14.37
CA ASN A 53 5.96 0.34 13.91
C ASN A 53 5.81 0.65 12.42
N HIS A 54 5.36 -0.32 11.63
CA HIS A 54 5.21 -0.18 10.19
C HIS A 54 4.23 0.95 9.87
N ARG A 55 4.61 1.81 8.91
CA ARG A 55 3.84 3.01 8.54
C ARG A 55 3.56 3.94 9.73
N GLY A 56 4.46 3.90 10.71
CA GLY A 56 4.43 4.68 11.93
C GLY A 56 5.26 5.93 11.81
N ILE A 57 6.22 6.09 12.74
CA ILE A 57 7.01 7.31 12.87
C ILE A 57 7.74 7.66 11.56
N THR A 58 8.33 6.69 10.86
CA THR A 58 9.07 6.92 9.60
C THR A 58 8.21 7.50 8.48
N HIS A 59 6.90 7.26 8.53
CA HIS A 59 5.91 7.74 7.56
C HIS A 59 5.16 9.00 8.04
N SER A 60 5.36 9.42 9.29
CA SER A 60 4.82 10.68 9.80
C SER A 60 5.43 11.88 9.08
N ILE A 61 4.77 13.04 9.14
CA ILE A 61 5.32 14.28 8.56
C ILE A 61 6.69 14.58 9.16
N LEU A 62 6.81 14.48 10.49
CA LEU A 62 8.07 14.72 11.20
C LEU A 62 9.14 13.70 10.79
N GLY A 63 8.84 12.40 10.83
CA GLY A 63 9.80 11.35 10.48
C GLY A 63 10.26 11.43 9.03
N THR A 64 9.35 11.74 8.10
CA THR A 64 9.67 11.95 6.69
C THR A 64 10.63 13.14 6.53
N ILE A 65 10.41 14.25 7.23
CA ILE A 65 11.33 15.41 7.20
C ILE A 65 12.70 15.02 7.76
N VAL A 66 12.74 14.30 8.88
CA VAL A 66 14.00 13.83 9.49
C VAL A 66 14.77 12.93 8.51
N LEU A 67 14.10 11.95 7.89
CA LEU A 67 14.71 11.07 6.88
C LEU A 67 15.19 11.85 5.66
N ALA A 68 14.39 12.80 5.17
CA ALA A 68 14.70 13.63 4.02
C ALA A 68 15.96 14.50 4.23
N VAL A 69 16.30 14.83 5.48
CA VAL A 69 17.50 15.59 5.86
C VAL A 69 18.67 14.67 6.22
N ALA A 70 18.43 13.64 7.04
CA ALA A 70 19.47 12.75 7.52
C ALA A 70 20.12 11.94 6.39
N LEU A 71 19.31 11.43 5.45
CA LEU A 71 19.79 10.61 4.34
C LEU A 71 20.80 11.34 3.43
N PRO A 72 20.53 12.54 2.89
CA PRO A 72 21.50 13.25 2.06
C PRO A 72 22.74 13.70 2.84
N LEU A 73 22.62 14.01 4.14
CA LEU A 73 23.78 14.30 5.00
C LEU A 73 24.69 13.09 5.13
N PHE A 74 24.12 11.92 5.45
CA PHE A 74 24.85 10.65 5.52
C PHE A 74 25.49 10.30 4.17
N PHE A 75 24.71 10.38 3.08
CA PHE A 75 25.18 10.09 1.73
C PHE A 75 26.34 11.02 1.33
N HIS A 76 26.23 12.32 1.61
CA HIS A 76 27.29 13.29 1.36
C HIS A 76 28.53 13.04 2.21
N GLY A 77 28.36 12.74 3.50
CA GLY A 77 29.44 12.39 4.43
C GLY A 77 30.23 11.16 3.98
N CYS A 78 29.54 10.10 3.57
CA CYS A 78 30.16 8.90 2.99
C CYS A 78 30.92 9.23 1.70
N ALA A 79 30.31 9.99 0.79
CA ALA A 79 30.97 10.41 -0.45
C ALA A 79 32.22 11.27 -0.18
N TRP A 80 32.16 12.15 0.83
CA TRP A 80 33.29 12.97 1.26
C TRP A 80 34.41 12.13 1.87
N LEU A 81 34.08 11.18 2.76
CA LEU A 81 35.05 10.29 3.38
C LEU A 81 35.77 9.44 2.32
N ILE A 82 35.01 8.84 1.39
CA ILE A 82 35.58 8.07 0.28
C ILE A 82 36.48 8.95 -0.60
N ALA A 83 36.08 10.20 -0.88
CA ALA A 83 36.90 11.13 -1.65
C ALA A 83 38.21 11.46 -0.92
N ARG A 84 38.16 11.68 0.40
CA ARG A 84 39.34 11.91 1.24
C ARG A 84 40.28 10.71 1.25
N LEU A 85 39.77 9.50 1.45
CA LEU A 85 40.55 8.26 1.41
C LEU A 85 41.19 8.03 0.04
N ARG A 86 40.52 8.42 -1.04
CA ARG A 86 41.01 8.32 -2.42
C ARG A 86 41.83 9.54 -2.88
N LYS A 87 42.10 10.50 -2.00
CA LYS A 87 42.82 11.77 -2.31
C LYS A 87 42.21 12.53 -3.51
N ARG A 88 40.87 12.59 -3.57
CA ARG A 88 40.10 13.30 -4.62
C ARG A 88 39.19 14.36 -3.98
N LYS A 89 38.76 15.33 -4.79
CA LYS A 89 37.73 16.29 -4.37
C LYS A 89 36.35 15.59 -4.31
N PRO A 90 35.52 15.87 -3.29
CA PRO A 90 34.17 15.32 -3.22
C PRO A 90 33.34 15.84 -4.40
N ALA A 91 32.75 14.91 -5.16
CA ALA A 91 31.97 15.25 -6.35
C ALA A 91 30.53 15.70 -6.00
N THR A 92 30.01 15.26 -4.85
CA THR A 92 28.60 15.48 -4.47
C THR A 92 28.37 16.91 -3.97
N ARG A 93 27.22 17.48 -4.31
CA ARG A 93 26.79 18.82 -3.92
C ARG A 93 25.64 18.70 -2.94
N LEU A 94 25.90 18.96 -1.65
CA LEU A 94 24.91 18.75 -0.58
C LEU A 94 23.59 19.46 -0.86
N ARG A 95 23.60 20.74 -1.26
CA ARG A 95 22.37 21.49 -1.58
C ARG A 95 21.49 20.78 -2.62
N GLY A 96 22.11 20.24 -3.66
CA GLY A 96 21.39 19.50 -4.70
C GLY A 96 20.83 18.16 -4.20
N LEU A 97 21.59 17.46 -3.36
CA LEU A 97 21.14 16.23 -2.70
C LEU A 97 19.97 16.49 -1.74
N MET A 98 20.02 17.58 -0.96
CA MET A 98 18.95 17.99 -0.04
C MET A 98 17.64 18.25 -0.80
N ILE A 99 17.70 19.04 -1.88
CA ILE A 99 16.50 19.34 -2.70
C ILE A 99 15.93 18.06 -3.29
N ALA A 100 16.78 17.20 -3.88
CA ALA A 100 16.32 15.93 -4.45
C ALA A 100 15.68 15.03 -3.39
N SER A 101 16.30 14.92 -2.21
CA SER A 101 15.81 14.08 -1.11
C SER A 101 14.48 14.57 -0.55
N ILE A 102 14.32 15.87 -0.31
CA ILE A 102 13.05 16.44 0.20
C ILE A 102 11.90 16.14 -0.74
N LEU A 103 12.10 16.37 -2.05
CA LEU A 103 11.05 16.13 -3.05
C LEU A 103 10.68 14.65 -3.16
N VAL A 104 11.66 13.75 -3.12
CA VAL A 104 11.46 12.33 -3.39
C VAL A 104 11.07 11.54 -2.13
N THR A 105 11.58 11.89 -0.96
CA THR A 105 11.18 11.21 0.30
C THR A 105 9.69 11.44 0.57
N ALA A 106 9.18 12.66 0.29
CA ALA A 106 7.79 13.00 0.48
C ALA A 106 6.83 12.18 -0.40
N THR A 107 7.28 11.66 -1.55
CA THR A 107 6.39 10.89 -2.45
C THR A 107 5.93 9.58 -1.83
N HIS A 108 6.75 8.98 -0.96
CA HIS A 108 6.47 7.68 -0.38
C HIS A 108 5.23 7.69 0.54
N PRO A 109 5.19 8.46 1.65
CA PRO A 109 4.01 8.49 2.52
C PRO A 109 2.76 9.05 1.82
N LEU A 110 2.94 9.92 0.81
CA LEU A 110 1.83 10.42 -0.01
C LEU A 110 1.20 9.30 -0.85
N LEU A 111 2.00 8.48 -1.53
CA LEU A 111 1.50 7.32 -2.28
C LEU A 111 0.94 6.24 -1.34
N ASP A 112 1.57 6.03 -0.19
CA ASP A 112 1.12 5.04 0.78
C ASP A 112 -0.20 5.41 1.45
N TRP A 113 -0.45 6.70 1.64
CA TRP A 113 -1.74 7.22 2.07
C TRP A 113 -2.85 6.90 1.09
N THR A 114 -2.59 6.89 -0.22
CA THR A 114 -3.63 6.55 -1.22
C THR A 114 -4.14 5.11 -1.13
N ASN A 115 -3.51 4.25 -0.32
CA ASN A 115 -3.86 2.84 -0.22
C ASN A 115 -4.80 2.56 0.96
N ASN A 116 -5.38 1.35 1.01
CA ASN A 116 -6.29 0.92 2.10
C ASN A 116 -5.57 0.48 3.40
N TYR A 117 -4.24 0.39 3.37
CA TYR A 117 -3.39 0.19 4.55
C TYR A 117 -3.29 1.42 5.44
N GLY A 118 -3.34 2.61 4.84
CA GLY A 118 -3.23 3.89 5.52
C GLY A 118 -1.83 4.22 6.06
N VAL A 119 -1.71 5.41 6.65
CA VAL A 119 -0.50 5.95 7.28
C VAL A 119 -0.84 6.79 8.51
N ARG A 120 0.12 7.01 9.41
CA ARG A 120 -0.06 7.81 10.64
C ARG A 120 0.71 9.13 10.56
N PHE A 121 0.18 10.10 9.80
CA PHE A 121 0.86 11.38 9.52
C PHE A 121 1.23 12.20 10.77
N LEU A 122 0.40 12.10 11.82
CA LEU A 122 0.46 12.98 12.99
C LEU A 122 1.25 12.39 14.17
N LEU A 123 1.91 11.25 14.00
CA LEU A 123 2.81 10.73 15.05
C LEU A 123 3.97 11.72 15.30
N PRO A 124 4.46 11.81 16.56
CA PRO A 124 4.02 11.06 17.75
C PRO A 124 2.82 11.67 18.49
N TRP A 125 2.29 12.81 18.04
CA TRP A 125 1.25 13.54 18.78
C TRP A 125 -0.14 12.91 18.68
N ASN A 126 -0.48 12.29 17.55
CA ASN A 126 -1.76 11.63 17.34
C ASN A 126 -1.56 10.33 16.54
N SER A 127 -2.07 9.24 17.09
CA SER A 127 -1.96 7.88 16.53
C SER A 127 -3.00 7.57 15.45
N ARG A 128 -3.86 8.53 15.07
CA ARG A 128 -4.89 8.37 14.05
C ARG A 128 -4.31 7.89 12.72
N TRP A 129 -4.94 6.86 12.17
CA TRP A 129 -4.69 6.39 10.81
C TRP A 129 -5.46 7.20 9.78
N PHE A 130 -4.81 7.45 8.65
CA PHE A 130 -5.37 8.10 7.47
C PHE A 130 -5.36 7.13 6.30
N TYR A 131 -6.52 6.93 5.67
CA TYR A 131 -6.71 5.99 4.56
C TYR A 131 -7.25 6.75 3.35
N GLY A 132 -6.66 6.51 2.17
CA GLY A 132 -7.17 7.02 0.90
C GLY A 132 -8.12 6.06 0.20
N ASP A 133 -7.97 4.75 0.47
CA ASP A 133 -8.74 3.66 -0.15
C ASP A 133 -8.85 3.81 -1.68
N LEU A 134 -7.78 4.23 -2.35
CA LEU A 134 -7.84 4.72 -3.73
C LEU A 134 -7.08 3.83 -4.71
N VAL A 135 -5.82 3.54 -4.40
CA VAL A 135 -4.90 2.85 -5.31
C VAL A 135 -4.45 1.55 -4.67
N PHE A 136 -4.50 0.45 -5.43
CA PHE A 136 -4.09 -0.86 -4.95
C PHE A 136 -2.57 -0.92 -4.75
N ILE A 137 -2.12 -1.68 -3.74
CA ILE A 137 -0.71 -1.68 -3.29
C ILE A 137 0.31 -2.06 -4.37
N MET A 138 -0.08 -2.94 -5.31
CA MET A 138 0.71 -3.39 -6.46
C MET A 138 -0.04 -3.00 -7.74
N ASP A 139 0.26 -1.84 -8.30
CA ASP A 139 -0.45 -1.32 -9.46
C ASP A 139 0.37 -1.52 -10.75
N PRO A 140 -0.07 -2.38 -11.69
CA PRO A 140 0.63 -2.61 -12.94
C PRO A 140 0.79 -1.34 -13.79
N VAL A 141 -0.13 -0.37 -13.69
CA VAL A 141 -0.05 0.88 -14.47
C VAL A 141 1.17 1.69 -14.05
N PHE A 142 1.47 1.76 -12.75
CA PHE A 142 2.68 2.42 -12.24
C PHE A 142 3.94 1.73 -12.78
N TRP A 143 4.00 0.39 -12.70
CA TRP A 143 5.13 -0.39 -13.19
C TRP A 143 5.38 -0.19 -14.69
N LEU A 144 4.32 -0.22 -15.49
CA LEU A 144 4.39 -0.08 -16.94
C LEU A 144 4.81 1.33 -17.38
N VAL A 145 4.18 2.37 -16.82
CA VAL A 145 4.43 3.75 -17.25
C VAL A 145 5.77 4.26 -16.73
N LEU A 146 6.05 4.11 -15.43
CA LEU A 146 7.31 4.58 -14.85
C LEU A 146 8.48 3.67 -15.25
N GLY A 147 8.29 2.35 -15.20
CA GLY A 147 9.31 1.38 -15.62
C GLY A 147 9.66 1.53 -17.09
N GLY A 148 8.67 1.66 -17.97
CA GLY A 148 8.89 1.91 -19.39
C GLY A 148 9.62 3.23 -19.65
N ALA A 149 9.22 4.32 -18.98
CA ALA A 149 9.87 5.62 -19.11
C ALA A 149 11.34 5.60 -18.67
N VAL A 150 11.62 4.98 -17.52
CA VAL A 150 12.99 4.85 -17.00
C VAL A 150 13.81 3.92 -17.89
N PHE A 151 13.27 2.77 -18.33
CA PHE A 151 13.92 1.88 -19.30
C PHE A 151 14.33 2.63 -20.56
N LEU A 152 13.45 3.49 -21.07
CA LEU A 152 13.72 4.23 -22.29
C LEU A 152 14.92 5.19 -22.17
N VAL A 153 15.17 5.76 -20.99
CA VAL A 153 16.18 6.83 -20.79
C VAL A 153 17.43 6.35 -20.03
N ALA A 154 17.30 5.35 -19.16
CA ALA A 154 18.37 4.94 -18.25
C ALA A 154 19.26 3.82 -18.82
N ARG A 155 18.78 3.05 -19.81
CA ARG A 155 19.54 1.95 -20.41
C ARG A 155 20.79 2.48 -21.14
N ARG A 156 21.92 1.80 -20.92
CA ARG A 156 23.21 2.10 -21.59
C ARG A 156 23.90 0.86 -22.13
N THR A 157 23.60 -0.32 -21.61
CA THR A 157 24.30 -1.58 -21.93
C THR A 157 23.32 -2.72 -22.21
N ARG A 158 23.77 -3.74 -22.95
CA ARG A 158 22.98 -4.95 -23.20
C ARG A 158 22.57 -5.67 -21.91
N LEU A 159 23.46 -5.67 -20.91
CA LEU A 159 23.16 -6.23 -19.59
C LEU A 159 22.02 -5.48 -18.90
N GLN A 160 22.01 -4.14 -18.93
CA GLN A 160 20.91 -3.37 -18.37
C GLN A 160 19.60 -3.66 -19.11
N THR A 161 19.62 -3.76 -20.43
CA THR A 161 18.44 -4.16 -21.20
C THR A 161 17.93 -5.52 -20.75
N PHE A 162 18.81 -6.52 -20.59
CA PHE A 162 18.43 -7.84 -20.10
C PHE A 162 17.81 -7.78 -18.69
N ILE A 163 18.41 -7.04 -17.75
CA ILE A 163 17.86 -6.83 -16.40
C ILE A 163 16.46 -6.23 -16.46
N TRP A 164 16.25 -5.20 -17.29
CA TRP A 164 14.93 -4.59 -17.47
C TRP A 164 13.91 -5.56 -18.07
N LEU A 165 14.31 -6.42 -19.01
CA LEU A 165 13.43 -7.45 -19.57
C LEU A 165 13.03 -8.48 -18.51
N VAL A 166 13.96 -8.93 -17.67
CA VAL A 166 13.66 -9.84 -16.55
C VAL A 166 12.72 -9.17 -15.56
N MET A 167 12.98 -7.91 -15.20
CA MET A 167 12.11 -7.13 -14.31
C MET A 167 10.72 -6.91 -14.90
N ALA A 168 10.59 -6.77 -16.23
CA ALA A 168 9.31 -6.63 -16.92
C ALA A 168 8.58 -7.98 -17.10
N ALA A 169 9.30 -9.10 -17.08
CA ALA A 169 8.72 -10.43 -17.21
C ALA A 169 7.81 -10.78 -16.02
N ILE A 170 8.21 -10.42 -14.79
CA ILE A 170 7.43 -10.67 -13.57
C ILE A 170 6.04 -10.00 -13.62
N PRO A 171 5.91 -8.67 -13.78
CA PRO A 171 4.60 -8.03 -13.84
C PRO A 171 3.80 -8.46 -15.07
N THR A 172 4.45 -8.74 -16.20
CA THR A 172 3.78 -9.31 -17.37
C THR A 172 3.20 -10.68 -17.03
N PHE A 173 3.96 -11.55 -16.35
CA PHE A 173 3.45 -12.85 -15.90
C PHE A 173 2.26 -12.68 -14.95
N LEU A 174 2.33 -11.76 -13.99
CA LEU A 174 1.22 -11.49 -13.07
C LEU A 174 -0.04 -10.96 -13.77
N VAL A 175 0.09 -10.13 -14.80
CA VAL A 175 -1.06 -9.62 -15.58
C VAL A 175 -1.73 -10.71 -16.41
N PHE A 176 -0.98 -11.67 -16.93
CA PHE A 176 -1.52 -12.74 -17.77
C PHE A 176 -1.99 -13.95 -16.97
N PHE A 177 -1.24 -14.34 -15.94
CA PHE A 177 -1.45 -15.57 -15.18
C PHE A 177 -1.88 -15.33 -13.72
N GLY A 178 -2.09 -14.08 -13.32
CA GLY A 178 -2.56 -13.73 -11.99
C GLY A 178 -3.90 -14.40 -11.65
N PRO A 179 -4.12 -14.82 -10.39
CA PRO A 179 -5.32 -15.54 -10.00
C PRO A 179 -6.57 -14.71 -10.24
N ALA A 180 -7.53 -15.28 -10.98
CA ALA A 180 -8.88 -14.73 -11.17
C ALA A 180 -9.77 -15.02 -9.94
N SER A 181 -9.31 -14.59 -8.77
CA SER A 181 -10.01 -14.77 -7.48
C SER A 181 -10.71 -13.48 -7.04
N ARG A 182 -11.47 -13.51 -5.92
CA ARG A 182 -12.09 -12.33 -5.29
C ARG A 182 -11.04 -11.24 -5.04
N GLY A 183 -11.25 -10.04 -5.58
CA GLY A 183 -10.27 -8.94 -5.54
C GLY A 183 -9.11 -9.03 -6.56
N GLY A 184 -9.06 -10.10 -7.36
CA GLY A 184 -8.11 -10.31 -8.46
C GLY A 184 -8.60 -9.74 -9.80
N LEU A 185 -8.01 -10.22 -10.91
CA LEU A 185 -8.24 -9.72 -12.27
C LEU A 185 -9.59 -10.17 -12.86
N ALA A 186 -10.71 -9.91 -12.18
CA ALA A 186 -12.05 -10.38 -12.58
C ALA A 186 -12.48 -9.91 -13.99
N ASN A 187 -11.86 -8.85 -14.53
CA ASN A 187 -11.99 -8.39 -15.91
C ASN A 187 -10.61 -8.24 -16.57
N ALA A 188 -9.84 -9.32 -16.66
CA ALA A 188 -8.44 -9.28 -17.13
C ALA A 188 -8.26 -8.86 -18.60
N LEU A 189 -9.30 -8.94 -19.44
CA LEU A 189 -9.16 -8.75 -20.90
C LEU A 189 -8.80 -7.30 -21.28
N PRO A 190 -9.52 -6.25 -20.85
CA PRO A 190 -9.12 -4.87 -21.14
C PRO A 190 -7.72 -4.54 -20.63
N LEU A 191 -7.37 -5.00 -19.42
CA LEU A 191 -6.04 -4.81 -18.86
C LEU A 191 -4.97 -5.45 -19.73
N ARG A 192 -5.15 -6.71 -20.14
CA ARG A 192 -4.21 -7.43 -21.01
C ARG A 192 -4.05 -6.75 -22.37
N ILE A 193 -5.13 -6.26 -22.97
CA ILE A 193 -5.08 -5.50 -24.23
C ILE A 193 -4.25 -4.23 -24.04
N ILE A 194 -4.56 -3.43 -23.01
CA ILE A 194 -3.80 -2.21 -22.69
C ILE A 194 -2.32 -2.54 -22.45
N TRP A 195 -2.04 -3.62 -21.72
CA TRP A 195 -0.68 -4.08 -21.43
C TRP A 195 0.09 -4.43 -22.70
N ILE A 196 -0.50 -5.24 -23.59
CA ILE A 196 0.12 -5.60 -24.88
C ILE A 196 0.35 -4.35 -25.72
N THR A 197 -0.66 -3.49 -25.87
CA THR A 197 -0.54 -2.25 -26.66
C THR A 197 0.57 -1.36 -26.12
N ALA A 198 0.70 -1.23 -24.80
CA ALA A 198 1.75 -0.45 -24.18
C ALA A 198 3.14 -1.10 -24.36
N LEU A 199 3.26 -2.42 -24.22
CA LEU A 199 4.52 -3.13 -24.50
C LEU A 199 4.95 -2.96 -25.96
N VAL A 200 4.04 -3.12 -26.91
CA VAL A 200 4.30 -2.87 -28.34
C VAL A 200 4.74 -1.41 -28.54
N GLY A 201 4.04 -0.45 -27.92
CA GLY A 201 4.42 0.95 -27.94
C GLY A 201 5.84 1.19 -27.40
N LEU A 202 6.19 0.57 -26.27
CA LEU A 202 7.54 0.66 -25.69
C LEU A 202 8.60 0.06 -26.61
N VAL A 203 8.32 -1.07 -27.27
CA VAL A 203 9.22 -1.66 -28.27
C VAL A 203 9.41 -0.72 -29.45
N VAL A 204 8.36 -0.09 -29.96
CA VAL A 204 8.45 0.88 -31.06
C VAL A 204 9.25 2.12 -30.64
N LEU A 205 9.00 2.66 -29.44
CA LEU A 205 9.77 3.80 -28.91
C LEU A 205 11.24 3.43 -28.67
N TYR A 206 11.51 2.19 -28.27
CA TYR A 206 12.84 1.65 -28.09
C TYR A 206 13.60 1.55 -29.42
N THR A 207 13.01 0.91 -30.44
CA THR A 207 13.65 0.70 -31.76
C THR A 207 13.86 1.99 -32.53
N ARG A 208 13.01 3.01 -32.31
CA ARG A 208 13.18 4.35 -32.88
C ARG A 208 14.12 5.25 -32.07
N GLU A 209 14.74 4.73 -31.01
CA GLU A 209 15.67 5.47 -30.15
C GLU A 209 15.09 6.77 -29.55
N MET A 210 13.77 6.82 -29.33
CA MET A 210 13.10 8.02 -28.81
C MET A 210 13.63 8.43 -27.43
N GLY A 211 14.10 7.47 -26.64
CA GLY A 211 14.78 7.71 -25.36
C GLY A 211 15.97 8.65 -25.45
N LEU A 212 16.79 8.51 -26.49
CA LEU A 212 17.95 9.37 -26.72
C LEU A 212 17.53 10.76 -27.22
N ARG A 213 16.49 10.83 -28.05
CA ARG A 213 16.01 12.09 -28.64
C ARG A 213 15.26 12.97 -27.65
N TRP A 214 14.41 12.38 -26.82
CA TRP A 214 13.52 13.13 -25.92
C TRP A 214 14.06 13.22 -24.50
N GLY A 215 14.96 12.32 -24.10
CA GLY A 215 15.66 12.36 -22.81
C GLY A 215 14.71 12.58 -21.63
N ALA A 216 14.99 13.60 -20.82
CA ALA A 216 14.23 13.91 -19.61
C ALA A 216 12.74 14.26 -19.84
N LYS A 217 12.30 14.52 -21.08
CA LYS A 217 10.88 14.76 -21.37
C LYS A 217 10.02 13.51 -21.11
N ILE A 218 10.55 12.32 -21.40
CA ILE A 218 9.83 11.04 -21.21
C ILE A 218 9.43 10.83 -19.73
N PRO A 219 10.36 10.82 -18.75
CA PRO A 219 9.99 10.65 -17.35
C PRO A 219 9.13 11.78 -16.79
N ARG A 220 9.24 13.02 -17.30
CA ARG A 220 8.33 14.12 -16.90
C ARG A 220 6.90 13.83 -17.33
N VAL A 221 6.71 13.41 -18.58
CA VAL A 221 5.39 13.02 -19.10
C VAL A 221 4.87 11.80 -18.34
N ALA A 222 5.71 10.81 -18.04
CA ALA A 222 5.32 9.65 -17.25
C ALA A 222 4.84 10.01 -15.83
N LEU A 223 5.58 10.88 -15.12
CA LEU A 223 5.16 11.40 -13.81
C LEU A 223 3.84 12.18 -13.90
N MET A 224 3.67 13.01 -14.94
CA MET A 224 2.42 13.73 -15.18
C MET A 224 1.25 12.78 -15.44
N ILE A 225 1.45 11.71 -16.23
CA ILE A 225 0.46 10.66 -16.45
C ILE A 225 0.09 10.00 -15.13
N MET A 226 1.04 9.74 -14.22
CA MET A 226 0.74 9.17 -12.91
C MET A 226 -0.09 10.12 -12.03
N VAL A 227 0.20 11.41 -12.04
CA VAL A 227 -0.62 12.41 -11.33
C VAL A 227 -2.06 12.43 -11.87
N LEU A 228 -2.21 12.44 -13.20
CA LEU A 228 -3.53 12.38 -13.85
C LEU A 228 -4.26 11.07 -13.59
N TYR A 229 -3.52 9.96 -13.55
CA TYR A 229 -4.06 8.64 -13.25
C TYR A 229 -4.63 8.58 -11.83
N VAL A 230 -3.87 9.03 -10.82
CA VAL A 230 -4.33 9.09 -9.43
C VAL A 230 -5.53 10.06 -9.29
N ALA A 231 -5.51 11.20 -9.98
CA ALA A 231 -6.65 12.12 -10.00
C ALA A 231 -7.91 11.50 -10.64
N GLY A 232 -7.74 10.74 -11.73
CA GLY A 232 -8.82 9.98 -12.36
C GLY A 232 -9.39 8.92 -11.43
N LEU A 233 -8.53 8.15 -10.76
CA LEU A 233 -8.96 7.21 -9.73
C LEU A 233 -9.77 7.90 -8.64
N PHE A 234 -9.39 9.13 -8.24
CA PHE A 234 -10.09 9.86 -7.18
C PHE A 234 -11.54 10.16 -7.59
N ALA A 235 -11.76 10.54 -8.85
CA ALA A 235 -13.09 10.75 -9.39
C ALA A 235 -13.91 9.44 -9.43
N VAL A 236 -13.29 8.33 -9.82
CA VAL A 236 -13.94 7.00 -9.85
C VAL A 236 -14.26 6.51 -8.44
N HIS A 237 -13.37 6.71 -7.48
CA HIS A 237 -13.60 6.39 -6.07
C HIS A 237 -14.74 7.23 -5.48
N ALA A 238 -14.83 8.52 -5.84
CA ALA A 238 -15.97 9.36 -5.43
C ALA A 238 -17.31 8.82 -5.95
N LEU A 239 -17.35 8.28 -7.18
CA LEU A 239 -18.52 7.59 -7.71
C LEU A 239 -18.83 6.30 -6.93
N ALA A 240 -17.80 5.52 -6.59
CA ALA A 240 -17.94 4.32 -5.76
C ALA A 240 -18.51 4.63 -4.38
N LEU A 241 -18.03 5.68 -3.71
CA LEU A 241 -18.55 6.10 -2.40
C LEU A 241 -20.01 6.56 -2.47
N ARG A 242 -20.43 7.24 -3.54
CA ARG A 242 -21.84 7.62 -3.74
C ARG A 242 -22.72 6.37 -3.87
N ARG A 243 -22.31 5.41 -4.70
CA ARG A 243 -23.05 4.14 -4.87
C ARG A 243 -23.06 3.33 -3.56
N LEU A 244 -21.92 3.27 -2.86
CA LEU A 244 -21.80 2.62 -1.56
C LEU A 244 -22.75 3.23 -0.54
N SER A 245 -22.87 4.55 -0.45
CA SER A 245 -23.80 5.18 0.50
C SER A 245 -25.27 4.81 0.25
N ALA A 246 -25.67 4.64 -1.02
CA ALA A 246 -27.02 4.20 -1.38
C ALA A 246 -27.26 2.75 -0.92
N VAL A 247 -26.32 1.85 -1.23
CA VAL A 247 -26.38 0.44 -0.81
C VAL A 247 -26.34 0.30 0.72
N ALA A 248 -25.48 1.06 1.39
CA ALA A 248 -25.37 1.06 2.85
C ALA A 248 -26.69 1.46 3.52
N THR A 249 -27.38 2.46 2.97
CA THR A 249 -28.68 2.91 3.48
C THR A 249 -29.75 1.84 3.32
N GLU A 250 -29.77 1.13 2.19
CA GLU A 250 -30.71 0.03 1.94
C GLU A 250 -30.45 -1.16 2.87
N LEU A 251 -29.19 -1.55 3.05
CA LEU A 251 -28.78 -2.62 3.98
C LEU A 251 -29.16 -2.27 5.42
N ALA A 252 -28.83 -1.06 5.85
CA ALA A 252 -29.14 -0.52 7.17
C ALA A 252 -30.65 -0.53 7.44
N LYS A 253 -31.47 -0.05 6.48
CA LYS A 253 -32.92 -0.04 6.60
C LYS A 253 -33.51 -1.45 6.68
N THR A 254 -33.00 -2.38 5.89
CA THR A 254 -33.48 -3.76 5.87
C THR A 254 -33.19 -4.49 7.18
N ALA A 255 -32.03 -4.22 7.79
CA ALA A 255 -31.63 -4.83 9.05
C ALA A 255 -32.10 -4.04 10.29
N ASN A 256 -32.70 -2.86 10.11
CA ASN A 256 -33.02 -1.90 11.18
C ASN A 256 -31.78 -1.53 12.03
N GLU A 257 -30.67 -1.22 11.34
CA GLU A 257 -29.38 -0.85 11.93
C GLU A 257 -28.95 0.53 11.43
N HIS A 258 -27.99 1.18 12.11
CA HIS A 258 -27.40 2.45 11.65
C HIS A 258 -25.95 2.25 11.19
N PRO A 259 -25.56 2.79 10.02
CA PRO A 259 -24.19 2.73 9.53
C PRO A 259 -23.29 3.67 10.35
N VAL A 260 -22.19 3.13 10.87
CA VAL A 260 -21.19 3.83 11.69
C VAL A 260 -19.97 4.20 10.84
N ALA A 261 -19.52 3.29 9.98
CA ALA A 261 -18.38 3.51 9.11
C ALA A 261 -18.55 2.75 7.79
N MET A 262 -17.86 3.23 6.75
CA MET A 262 -17.84 2.55 5.45
C MET A 262 -16.52 2.80 4.73
N ALA A 263 -16.15 1.91 3.82
CA ALA A 263 -15.00 2.05 2.93
C ALA A 263 -15.27 1.37 1.59
N ALA A 264 -14.76 1.94 0.51
CA ALA A 264 -14.69 1.33 -0.81
C ALA A 264 -13.21 1.14 -1.16
N MET A 265 -12.72 -0.09 -1.14
CA MET A 265 -11.29 -0.39 -1.33
C MET A 265 -11.00 -0.82 -2.77
N PRO A 266 -9.84 -0.44 -3.32
CA PRO A 266 -9.50 -0.74 -4.69
C PRO A 266 -9.23 -2.23 -4.86
N THR A 267 -9.56 -2.75 -6.05
CA THR A 267 -9.16 -4.11 -6.46
C THR A 267 -7.94 -4.07 -7.37
N LEU A 268 -7.27 -5.20 -7.54
CA LEU A 268 -6.07 -5.28 -8.37
C LEU A 268 -6.40 -4.92 -9.82
N ALA A 269 -5.80 -3.83 -10.30
CA ALA A 269 -5.81 -3.39 -11.70
C ALA A 269 -7.20 -3.26 -12.34
N ASN A 270 -8.24 -2.97 -11.54
CA ASN A 270 -9.59 -2.72 -12.03
C ASN A 270 -10.24 -1.54 -11.28
N PRO A 271 -10.26 -0.33 -11.86
CA PRO A 271 -10.80 0.85 -11.18
C PRO A 271 -12.33 0.85 -11.09
N LEU A 272 -13.02 -0.07 -11.79
CA LEU A 272 -14.48 -0.14 -11.82
C LEU A 272 -15.06 -1.15 -10.83
N ARG A 273 -14.22 -1.89 -10.12
CA ARG A 273 -14.64 -2.84 -9.08
C ARG A 273 -13.97 -2.52 -7.75
N TRP A 274 -14.78 -2.51 -6.71
CA TRP A 274 -14.41 -2.10 -5.37
C TRP A 274 -14.87 -3.16 -4.38
N ILE A 275 -14.04 -3.42 -3.39
CA ILE A 275 -14.45 -4.23 -2.24
C ILE A 275 -14.96 -3.26 -1.18
N CYS A 276 -16.24 -3.37 -0.86
CA CYS A 276 -16.91 -2.47 0.05
C CYS A 276 -17.08 -3.12 1.42
N ILE A 277 -16.91 -2.31 2.46
CA ILE A 277 -17.25 -2.65 3.83
C ILE A 277 -18.21 -1.59 4.36
N VAL A 278 -19.29 -2.03 4.99
CA VAL A 278 -20.21 -1.18 5.74
C VAL A 278 -20.27 -1.73 7.16
N GLU A 279 -19.85 -0.93 8.12
CA GLU A 279 -19.92 -1.25 9.53
C GLU A 279 -21.12 -0.54 10.14
N THR A 280 -21.97 -1.29 10.84
CA THR A 280 -23.10 -0.80 11.62
C THR A 280 -22.82 -0.94 13.12
N GLU A 281 -23.77 -0.54 13.95
CA GLU A 281 -23.69 -0.71 15.40
C GLU A 281 -23.54 -2.19 15.82
N THR A 282 -24.19 -3.09 15.10
CA THR A 282 -24.35 -4.51 15.45
C THR A 282 -23.69 -5.47 14.47
N SER A 283 -23.28 -5.03 13.28
CA SER A 283 -22.76 -5.90 12.23
C SER A 283 -21.72 -5.21 11.34
N ALA A 284 -21.02 -6.00 10.55
CA ALA A 284 -20.19 -5.55 9.45
C ALA A 284 -20.56 -6.32 8.18
N TYR A 285 -20.73 -5.60 7.07
CA TYR A 285 -21.08 -6.16 5.77
C TYR A 285 -19.88 -6.02 4.86
N ARG A 286 -19.53 -7.10 4.16
CA ARG A 286 -18.49 -7.11 3.13
C ARG A 286 -19.10 -7.58 1.82
N PHE A 287 -18.86 -6.84 0.73
CA PHE A 287 -19.39 -7.18 -0.58
C PHE A 287 -18.57 -6.56 -1.71
N ASP A 288 -18.78 -7.06 -2.93
CA ASP A 288 -18.16 -6.51 -4.13
C ASP A 288 -19.14 -5.54 -4.81
N LEU A 289 -18.62 -4.36 -5.18
CA LEU A 289 -19.35 -3.30 -5.84
C LEU A 289 -18.72 -3.01 -7.21
N ALA A 290 -19.44 -3.32 -8.28
CA ALA A 290 -19.10 -2.84 -9.61
C ALA A 290 -19.71 -1.45 -9.85
N LEU A 291 -19.06 -0.63 -10.68
CA LEU A 291 -19.59 0.67 -11.13
C LEU A 291 -20.32 0.60 -12.47
N SER A 292 -20.28 -0.54 -13.16
CA SER A 292 -21.02 -0.72 -14.42
C SER A 292 -22.53 -0.74 -14.20
N ASP A 293 -23.26 -0.12 -15.12
CA ASP A 293 -24.70 0.17 -15.01
C ASP A 293 -25.61 -1.07 -14.89
N GLY A 294 -25.14 -2.27 -15.24
CA GLY A 294 -25.94 -3.50 -15.23
C GLY A 294 -26.00 -4.28 -13.89
N GLU A 295 -25.11 -4.00 -12.94
CA GLU A 295 -25.07 -4.69 -11.64
C GLU A 295 -25.65 -3.75 -10.56
N SER A 296 -26.97 -3.86 -10.33
CA SER A 296 -27.68 -3.03 -9.33
C SER A 296 -27.60 -3.59 -7.91
N LYS A 297 -27.25 -4.87 -7.74
CA LYS A 297 -27.14 -5.53 -6.43
C LYS A 297 -25.68 -5.79 -6.06
N PRO A 298 -25.32 -5.65 -4.77
CA PRO A 298 -24.00 -6.02 -4.30
C PRO A 298 -23.76 -7.51 -4.55
N ALA A 299 -22.67 -7.84 -5.23
CA ALA A 299 -22.26 -9.22 -5.39
C ALA A 299 -21.60 -9.69 -4.09
N HIS A 300 -21.66 -11.00 -3.81
CA HIS A 300 -20.82 -11.59 -2.77
C HIS A 300 -21.03 -11.02 -1.35
N LEU A 301 -22.23 -10.54 -1.05
CA LEU A 301 -22.57 -9.95 0.26
C LEU A 301 -22.49 -10.98 1.39
N VAL A 302 -21.64 -10.70 2.38
CA VAL A 302 -21.52 -11.46 3.63
C VAL A 302 -21.75 -10.50 4.80
N ARG A 303 -22.59 -10.92 5.74
CA ARG A 303 -22.85 -10.20 6.99
C ARG A 303 -22.13 -10.90 8.14
N TYR A 304 -21.31 -10.15 8.85
CA TYR A 304 -20.61 -10.55 10.06
C TYR A 304 -21.29 -9.86 11.24
N GLN A 305 -21.98 -10.61 12.08
CA GLN A 305 -22.55 -10.03 13.29
C GLN A 305 -21.42 -9.67 14.23
N LYS A 306 -21.39 -8.42 14.72
CA LYS A 306 -20.49 -8.06 15.81
C LYS A 306 -20.97 -8.85 17.02
N PRO A 307 -20.12 -9.69 17.62
CA PRO A 307 -20.55 -10.45 18.76
C PRO A 307 -20.95 -9.48 19.88
N THR A 308 -22.12 -9.69 20.47
CA THR A 308 -22.44 -9.18 21.82
C THR A 308 -21.36 -9.60 22.83
N ALA A 309 -20.60 -10.65 22.49
CA ALA A 309 -19.45 -11.19 23.21
C ALA A 309 -18.16 -10.33 23.22
N PHE A 310 -18.12 -9.10 22.66
CA PHE A 310 -17.07 -8.14 23.07
C PHE A 310 -17.09 -7.89 24.60
N SER A 311 -18.21 -8.20 25.27
CA SER A 311 -18.36 -8.21 26.72
C SER A 311 -18.06 -9.56 27.40
N SER A 312 -17.72 -10.61 26.65
CA SER A 312 -17.38 -11.92 27.23
C SER A 312 -16.00 -11.87 27.89
N PRO A 313 -15.82 -12.42 29.10
CA PRO A 313 -14.50 -12.53 29.74
C PRO A 313 -13.45 -13.26 28.90
N VAL A 314 -13.87 -14.10 27.95
CA VAL A 314 -12.97 -14.77 27.01
C VAL A 314 -12.40 -13.79 25.98
N VAL A 315 -13.25 -12.92 25.42
CA VAL A 315 -12.82 -11.92 24.43
C VAL A 315 -11.97 -10.84 25.09
N THR A 316 -12.36 -10.34 26.27
CA THR A 316 -11.54 -9.38 27.01
C THR A 316 -10.14 -9.92 27.32
N ARG A 317 -10.02 -11.21 27.63
CA ARG A 317 -8.72 -11.86 27.82
C ARG A 317 -7.94 -12.02 26.51
N ALA A 318 -8.61 -12.35 25.41
CA ALA A 318 -7.97 -12.38 24.10
C ALA A 318 -7.43 -11.00 23.69
N GLU A 319 -8.20 -9.94 23.94
CA GLU A 319 -7.82 -8.55 23.64
C GLU A 319 -6.69 -8.03 24.54
N ALA A 320 -6.52 -8.60 25.73
CA ALA A 320 -5.41 -8.28 26.62
C ALA A 320 -4.06 -8.84 26.12
N ASP A 321 -4.06 -9.81 25.20
CA ASP A 321 -2.83 -10.29 24.56
C ASP A 321 -2.16 -9.15 23.78
N TYR A 322 -0.87 -8.92 24.01
CA TYR A 322 -0.08 -7.90 23.31
C TYR A 322 -0.24 -7.97 21.77
N ARG A 323 -0.31 -9.18 21.22
CA ARG A 323 -0.48 -9.40 19.78
C ARG A 323 -1.84 -8.92 19.31
N ALA A 324 -2.88 -9.12 20.12
CA ALA A 324 -4.22 -8.65 19.84
C ALA A 324 -4.29 -7.12 19.91
N GLN A 325 -3.68 -6.50 20.92
CA GLN A 325 -3.61 -5.04 21.00
C GLN A 325 -2.91 -4.41 19.78
N VAL A 326 -1.78 -4.99 19.35
CA VAL A 326 -1.07 -4.55 18.14
C VAL A 326 -1.92 -4.75 16.90
N PHE A 327 -2.56 -5.91 16.76
CA PHE A 327 -3.44 -6.21 15.62
C PHE A 327 -4.64 -5.24 15.56
N LEU A 328 -5.35 -5.06 16.66
CA LEU A 328 -6.51 -4.16 16.77
C LEU A 328 -6.12 -2.70 16.60
N GLY A 329 -4.91 -2.30 17.00
CA GLY A 329 -4.37 -0.97 16.72
C GLY A 329 -4.08 -0.71 15.24
N PHE A 330 -3.88 -1.77 14.44
CA PHE A 330 -3.75 -1.70 12.98
C PHE A 330 -5.09 -1.89 12.25
N ALA A 331 -5.96 -2.74 12.79
CA ALA A 331 -7.18 -3.17 12.14
C ALA A 331 -8.19 -2.02 12.02
N ARG A 332 -8.78 -1.87 10.83
CA ARG A 332 -9.81 -0.84 10.60
C ARG A 332 -11.22 -1.39 10.74
N PHE A 333 -11.45 -2.61 10.26
CA PHE A 333 -12.73 -3.31 10.34
C PHE A 333 -12.52 -4.71 10.95
N PRO A 334 -12.16 -4.78 12.24
CA PRO A 334 -11.94 -6.05 12.91
C PRO A 334 -13.26 -6.80 13.09
N VAL A 335 -13.23 -8.09 12.78
CA VAL A 335 -14.26 -9.06 13.12
C VAL A 335 -13.62 -10.18 13.92
N LEU A 336 -14.41 -10.81 14.79
CA LEU A 336 -13.94 -11.90 15.62
C LEU A 336 -14.83 -13.13 15.46
N GLN A 337 -14.22 -14.29 15.58
CA GLN A 337 -14.88 -15.59 15.59
C GLN A 337 -14.33 -16.42 16.74
N ILE A 338 -15.23 -17.04 17.51
CA ILE A 338 -14.88 -17.95 18.60
C ILE A 338 -15.11 -19.38 18.09
N ALA A 339 -14.07 -20.21 18.13
CA ALA A 339 -14.14 -21.58 17.60
C ALA A 339 -15.08 -22.49 18.41
N ASP A 340 -14.99 -22.45 19.75
CA ASP A 340 -15.93 -23.11 20.66
C ASP A 340 -16.52 -22.09 21.64
N PRO A 341 -17.78 -21.63 21.42
CA PRO A 341 -18.45 -20.69 22.32
C PRO A 341 -18.74 -21.23 23.71
N ASN A 342 -18.89 -22.55 23.86
CA ASN A 342 -19.22 -23.19 25.14
C ASN A 342 -17.98 -23.38 26.01
N CYS A 343 -16.79 -23.28 25.39
CA CYS A 343 -15.47 -23.23 25.99
C CYS A 343 -15.31 -24.04 27.28
N THR A 344 -15.14 -25.35 27.14
CA THR A 344 -15.03 -26.28 28.28
C THR A 344 -13.69 -26.22 29.01
N THR A 345 -12.59 -25.99 28.29
CA THR A 345 -11.23 -25.90 28.87
C THR A 345 -10.42 -24.77 28.23
N GLN A 346 -10.43 -24.70 26.90
CA GLN A 346 -9.75 -23.69 26.11
C GLN A 346 -10.54 -23.44 24.83
N THR A 347 -10.62 -22.18 24.39
CA THR A 347 -11.19 -21.81 23.09
C THR A 347 -10.21 -20.94 22.32
N LEU A 348 -10.43 -20.86 21.02
CA LEU A 348 -9.64 -20.04 20.12
C LEU A 348 -10.46 -18.83 19.72
N VAL A 349 -9.93 -17.64 20.00
CA VAL A 349 -10.48 -16.38 19.51
C VAL A 349 -9.67 -15.97 18.28
N GLN A 350 -10.33 -15.96 17.13
CA GLN A 350 -9.73 -15.52 15.88
C GLN A 350 -10.17 -14.09 15.57
N PHE A 351 -9.20 -13.19 15.43
CA PHE A 351 -9.39 -11.84 14.91
C PHE A 351 -9.03 -11.81 13.43
N ALA A 352 -9.85 -11.15 12.62
CA ALA A 352 -9.58 -10.90 11.21
C ALA A 352 -9.93 -9.46 10.86
N ASP A 353 -9.14 -8.82 10.00
CA ASP A 353 -9.49 -7.51 9.44
C ASP A 353 -10.16 -7.73 8.09
N LEU A 354 -11.43 -7.33 8.01
CA LEU A 354 -12.22 -7.46 6.80
C LEU A 354 -11.57 -6.79 5.60
N ARG A 355 -10.67 -5.80 5.74
CA ARG A 355 -9.95 -5.23 4.60
C ARG A 355 -9.25 -6.28 3.74
N TYR A 356 -8.67 -7.29 4.38
CA TYR A 356 -7.77 -8.24 3.72
C TYR A 356 -8.28 -9.67 3.72
N THR A 357 -9.05 -10.06 4.74
CA THR A 357 -9.40 -11.46 4.93
C THR A 357 -10.71 -11.64 5.68
N GLU A 358 -11.25 -12.86 5.63
CA GLU A 358 -12.51 -13.24 6.27
C GLU A 358 -12.24 -14.23 7.42
N PRO A 359 -13.02 -14.23 8.51
CA PRO A 359 -12.93 -15.27 9.55
C PRO A 359 -13.00 -16.70 8.98
N GLY A 360 -12.27 -17.62 9.61
CA GLY A 360 -12.09 -19.00 9.14
C GLY A 360 -10.97 -19.18 8.11
N SER A 361 -10.37 -18.09 7.62
CA SER A 361 -9.17 -18.15 6.77
C SER A 361 -7.89 -18.11 7.59
N THR A 362 -6.82 -18.75 7.08
CA THR A 362 -5.48 -18.66 7.64
C THR A 362 -4.64 -17.69 6.81
N GLY A 363 -3.87 -16.81 7.45
CA GLY A 363 -3.03 -15.86 6.73
C GLY A 363 -2.37 -14.80 7.61
N THR A 364 -1.66 -13.88 6.96
CA THR A 364 -0.92 -12.79 7.62
C THR A 364 -1.81 -11.72 8.26
N PHE A 365 -3.11 -11.70 7.93
CA PHE A 365 -4.09 -10.73 8.43
C PHE A 365 -5.14 -11.36 9.36
N THR A 366 -4.84 -12.55 9.88
CA THR A 366 -5.58 -13.17 10.99
C THR A 366 -4.69 -13.36 12.21
N LEU A 367 -5.29 -13.29 13.38
CA LEU A 367 -4.66 -13.58 14.66
C LEU A 367 -5.52 -14.57 15.44
N GLU A 368 -4.92 -15.69 15.81
CA GLU A 368 -5.55 -16.67 16.67
C GLU A 368 -4.93 -16.58 18.07
N VAL A 369 -5.77 -16.29 19.06
CA VAL A 369 -5.39 -16.22 20.47
C VAL A 369 -6.08 -17.36 21.21
N PRO A 370 -5.32 -18.35 21.71
CA PRO A 370 -5.87 -19.35 22.58
C PRO A 370 -6.17 -18.73 23.95
N VAL A 371 -7.38 -18.94 24.46
CA VAL A 371 -7.83 -18.45 25.76
C VAL A 371 -8.32 -19.61 26.60
N GLU A 372 -7.74 -19.80 27.78
CA GLU A 372 -8.21 -20.79 28.74
C GLU A 372 -9.54 -20.37 29.34
N CYS A 373 -10.52 -21.26 29.43
CA CYS A 373 -11.79 -20.98 30.07
C CYS A 373 -11.78 -21.46 31.52
N GLY A 374 -10.82 -20.92 32.27
CA GLY A 374 -10.78 -20.99 33.73
C GLY A 374 -11.80 -20.03 34.36
N LEU A 375 -12.43 -20.51 35.44
CA LEU A 375 -13.53 -19.93 36.22
C LEU A 375 -13.40 -18.42 36.46
N ALA A 376 -14.52 -17.72 36.37
CA ALA A 376 -14.70 -16.28 36.61
C ALA A 376 -14.42 -15.79 38.05
N ASN A 377 -13.52 -16.43 38.82
CA ASN A 377 -13.33 -16.20 40.26
C ASN A 377 -11.86 -16.18 40.72
N GLU A 378 -10.94 -15.56 39.98
CA GLU A 378 -9.75 -15.00 40.63
C GLU A 378 -10.01 -13.53 40.95
N THR A 379 -10.68 -13.36 42.09
CA THR A 379 -10.71 -12.10 42.82
C THR A 379 -9.27 -11.71 43.14
N VAL A 380 -8.95 -10.46 42.78
CA VAL A 380 -7.88 -9.66 43.37
C VAL A 380 -7.74 -9.99 44.86
N LYS A 381 -6.57 -10.48 45.26
CA LYS A 381 -6.07 -10.41 46.62
C LYS A 381 -4.78 -9.62 46.64
#